data_AF-A0A1Q7AGJ7-F1
#
_entry.id   AF-A0A1Q7AGJ7-F1
#
_cell.length_a   1.000
_cell.length_b   1.000
_cell.length_c   1.000
_cell.angle_alpha   90.00
_cell.angle_beta   90.00
_cell.angle_gamma   90.00
#
_symmetry.space_group_name_H-M   'P 1'
#
loop_
_entity.id
_entity.type
_entity.pdbx_description
1 polymer ?
#
loop_
_entity_poly.entity_id
_entity_poly.type
_entity_poly.pdbx_seq_one_letter_code
_entity_poly.pdbx_strand_id
1 'polypeptide(L)'
;MRALTNKLPEPSATLLRYVVDRDVVHLGPRLLPYVRFYGSDPALSVSKAPRTSAPVFLLHGTEDNVIPSIESEYLAQDLRGTAPVRLLLSGLISHAEADRPAHVSDVAALASFWGDLLSR
;
A
#
# COMPACT_ATOMS: atom_id res chain seq x y z
N MET A 1 -19.04 3.28 -7.86
CA MET A 1 -18.43 2.50 -8.96
C MET A 1 -19.42 2.21 -10.10
N ARG A 2 -20.47 1.38 -9.94
CA ARG A 2 -21.42 1.06 -11.03
C ARG A 2 -22.08 2.28 -11.70
N ALA A 3 -22.47 3.29 -10.93
CA ALA A 3 -23.03 4.53 -11.48
C ALA A 3 -22.02 5.37 -12.30
N LEU A 4 -20.72 5.18 -12.07
CA LEU A 4 -19.65 5.87 -12.80
C LEU A 4 -19.45 5.25 -14.19
N THR A 5 -19.57 3.93 -14.31
CA THR A 5 -19.51 3.18 -15.58
C THR A 5 -20.45 3.76 -16.63
N ASN A 6 -21.68 4.14 -16.24
CA ASN A 6 -22.69 4.67 -17.15
C ASN A 6 -22.45 6.12 -17.59
N LYS A 7 -21.48 6.82 -16.98
CA LYS A 7 -21.15 8.22 -17.26
C LYS A 7 -19.87 8.39 -18.06
N LEU A 8 -19.06 7.33 -18.18
CA LEU A 8 -17.79 7.39 -18.89
C LEU A 8 -17.99 7.13 -20.39
N PRO A 9 -17.18 7.76 -21.26
CA PRO A 9 -17.14 7.40 -22.67
C PRO A 9 -16.45 6.04 -22.88
N GLU A 10 -16.66 5.43 -24.04
CA GLU A 10 -15.88 4.26 -24.45
C GLU A 10 -14.44 4.67 -24.87
N PRO A 11 -13.41 3.86 -24.57
CA PRO A 11 -13.47 2.51 -23.99
C PRO A 11 -13.47 2.47 -22.45
N SER A 12 -13.42 3.62 -21.77
CA SER A 12 -13.29 3.71 -20.30
C SER A 12 -14.48 3.07 -19.56
N ALA A 13 -15.69 3.22 -20.08
CA ALA A 13 -16.87 2.54 -19.54
C ALA A 13 -16.72 1.02 -19.58
N THR A 14 -16.31 0.45 -20.71
CA THR A 14 -16.08 -0.99 -20.84
C THR A 14 -14.98 -1.49 -19.90
N LEU A 15 -13.85 -0.79 -19.81
CA LEU A 15 -12.76 -1.18 -18.90
C LEU A 15 -13.19 -1.13 -17.44
N LEU A 16 -13.91 -0.08 -17.02
CA LEU A 16 -14.42 0.03 -15.67
C LEU A 16 -15.46 -1.06 -15.35
N ARG A 17 -16.28 -1.44 -16.34
CA ARG A 17 -17.22 -2.56 -16.19
C ARG A 17 -16.50 -3.87 -15.90
N TYR A 18 -15.44 -4.18 -16.64
CA TYR A 18 -14.66 -5.39 -16.36
C TYR A 18 -14.03 -5.39 -14.96
N VAL A 19 -13.54 -4.24 -14.48
CA VAL A 19 -13.04 -4.11 -13.09
C VAL A 19 -14.16 -4.40 -12.09
N VAL A 20 -15.31 -3.76 -12.25
CA VAL A 20 -16.45 -3.89 -11.32
C VAL A 20 -17.01 -5.31 -11.29
N ASP A 21 -17.07 -5.97 -12.45
CA ASP A 21 -17.60 -7.33 -12.57
C ASP A 21 -16.51 -8.40 -12.36
N ARG A 22 -15.28 -8.00 -12.02
CA ARG A 22 -14.11 -8.87 -11.84
C ARG A 22 -13.83 -9.78 -13.05
N ASP A 23 -14.11 -9.28 -14.25
CA ASP A 23 -13.90 -9.98 -15.51
C ASP A 23 -12.43 -9.93 -15.94
N VAL A 24 -11.59 -10.66 -15.20
CA VAL A 24 -10.15 -10.72 -15.44
C VAL A 24 -9.78 -11.36 -16.77
N VAL A 25 -10.67 -12.20 -17.31
CA VAL A 25 -10.48 -12.89 -18.60
C VAL A 25 -10.45 -11.89 -19.75
N HIS A 26 -11.35 -10.90 -19.74
CA HIS A 26 -11.36 -9.86 -20.78
C HIS A 26 -10.48 -8.65 -20.42
N LEU A 27 -10.33 -8.33 -19.14
CA LEU A 27 -9.51 -7.20 -18.70
C LEU A 27 -8.01 -7.46 -18.89
N GLY A 28 -7.54 -8.64 -18.50
CA GLY A 28 -6.11 -9.00 -18.49
C GLY A 28 -5.42 -8.79 -19.85
N PRO A 29 -5.90 -9.41 -20.94
CA PRO A 29 -5.30 -9.26 -22.27
C PRO A 29 -5.27 -7.81 -22.79
N ARG A 30 -6.23 -6.97 -22.38
CA ARG A 30 -6.28 -5.55 -22.76
C ARG A 30 -5.26 -4.69 -22.01
N LEU A 31 -5.02 -5.01 -20.74
CA LEU A 31 -4.03 -4.29 -19.93
C LEU A 31 -2.60 -4.77 -20.18
N LEU A 32 -2.42 -6.05 -20.57
CA LEU A 32 -1.11 -6.70 -20.70
C LEU A 32 -0.06 -5.89 -21.49
N PRO A 33 -0.39 -5.27 -22.65
CA PRO A 33 0.58 -4.46 -23.40
C PRO A 33 1.13 -3.26 -22.61
N TYR A 34 0.34 -2.74 -21.66
CA TYR A 34 0.66 -1.55 -20.87
C TYR A 34 1.34 -1.88 -19.53
N VAL A 35 1.20 -3.13 -19.05
CA VAL A 35 1.78 -3.55 -17.76
C VAL A 35 3.28 -3.30 -17.72
N ARG A 36 4.01 -3.58 -18.81
CA ARG A 36 5.45 -3.32 -18.86
C ARG A 36 5.77 -1.83 -18.89
N PHE A 37 5.02 -1.06 -19.68
CA PHE A 37 5.24 0.38 -19.80
C PHE A 37 5.10 1.09 -18.44
N TYR A 38 4.05 0.76 -17.69
CA TYR A 38 3.86 1.34 -16.36
C TYR A 38 4.68 0.65 -15.27
N GLY A 39 4.87 -0.67 -15.33
CA GLY A 39 5.48 -1.44 -14.24
C GLY A 39 7.02 -1.50 -14.26
N SER A 40 7.68 -0.99 -15.30
CA SER A 40 9.15 -1.05 -15.39
C SER A 40 9.87 0.14 -14.76
N ASP A 41 9.17 1.17 -14.30
CA ASP A 41 9.79 2.33 -13.66
C ASP A 41 10.48 1.90 -12.34
N PRO A 42 11.80 2.10 -12.19
CA PRO A 42 12.51 1.79 -10.95
C PRO A 42 11.91 2.46 -9.71
N ALA A 43 11.27 3.63 -9.85
CA ALA A 43 10.63 4.34 -8.75
C ALA A 43 9.43 3.57 -8.17
N LEU A 44 8.85 2.62 -8.92
CA LEU A 44 7.77 1.75 -8.44
C LEU A 44 8.26 0.53 -7.66
N SER A 45 9.57 0.35 -7.56
CA SER A 45 10.19 -0.78 -6.87
C SER A 45 11.13 -0.25 -5.80
N VAL A 46 10.80 -0.47 -4.54
CA VAL A 46 11.62 0.08 -3.44
C VAL A 46 13.07 -0.41 -3.49
N SER A 47 13.28 -1.69 -3.87
CA SER A 47 14.61 -2.27 -4.05
C SER A 47 15.42 -1.69 -5.22
N LYS A 48 14.78 -0.95 -6.14
CA LYS A 48 15.42 -0.34 -7.33
C LYS A 48 15.43 1.18 -7.28
N ALA A 49 14.57 1.76 -6.45
CA ALA A 49 14.54 3.20 -6.24
C ALA A 49 15.88 3.68 -5.64
N PRO A 50 16.30 4.92 -5.92
CA PRO A 50 17.47 5.50 -5.26
C PRO A 50 17.31 5.42 -3.74
N ARG A 51 18.37 4.98 -3.05
CA ARG A 51 18.33 4.87 -1.59
C ARG A 51 18.12 6.24 -0.95
N THR A 52 17.17 6.31 -0.03
CA THR A 52 16.93 7.51 0.79
C THR A 52 17.80 7.48 2.05
N SER A 53 18.21 8.67 2.50
CA SER A 53 18.80 8.90 3.83
C SER A 53 17.83 9.59 4.79
N ALA A 54 16.67 10.03 4.29
CA ALA A 54 15.63 10.60 5.13
C ALA A 54 15.06 9.53 6.06
N PRO A 55 14.69 9.88 7.30
CA PRO A 55 14.01 8.95 8.21
C PRO A 55 12.73 8.36 7.58
N VAL A 56 12.54 7.06 7.71
CA VAL A 56 11.39 6.34 7.17
C VAL A 56 10.56 5.75 8.31
N PHE A 57 9.26 6.01 8.28
CA PHE A 57 8.28 5.54 9.25
C PHE A 57 7.28 4.64 8.55
N LEU A 58 7.23 3.38 8.97
CA LEU A 58 6.38 2.34 8.40
C LEU A 58 5.33 1.95 9.45
N LEU A 59 4.06 2.15 9.12
CA LEU A 59 2.92 1.73 9.93
C LEU A 59 2.12 0.72 9.11
N HIS A 60 1.90 -0.48 9.67
CA HIS A 60 1.21 -1.53 8.94
C HIS A 60 0.29 -2.33 9.86
N GLY A 61 -0.89 -2.71 9.37
CA GLY A 61 -1.79 -3.63 10.04
C GLY A 61 -1.30 -5.08 10.07
N THR A 62 -1.28 -5.72 11.23
CA THR A 62 -0.86 -7.14 11.37
C THR A 62 -1.76 -8.11 10.60
N GLU A 63 -2.98 -7.71 10.27
CA GLU A 63 -3.92 -8.52 9.48
C GLU A 63 -4.45 -7.76 8.27
N ASP A 64 -3.59 -6.98 7.63
CA ASP A 64 -3.86 -6.48 6.29
C ASP A 64 -4.04 -7.68 5.34
N ASN A 65 -5.21 -7.74 4.70
CA ASN A 65 -5.62 -8.83 3.80
C ASN A 65 -5.34 -8.54 2.32
N VAL A 66 -4.74 -7.40 2.01
CA VAL A 66 -4.37 -6.96 0.66
C VAL A 66 -2.84 -6.94 0.50
N ILE A 67 -2.14 -6.34 1.46
CA ILE A 67 -0.67 -6.29 1.50
C ILE A 67 -0.21 -7.00 2.77
N PRO A 68 0.48 -8.14 2.69
CA PRO A 68 0.99 -8.82 3.86
C PRO A 68 1.97 -7.95 4.66
N SER A 69 1.82 -7.91 5.99
CA SER A 69 2.67 -7.07 6.87
C SER A 69 4.17 -7.38 6.77
N ILE A 70 4.51 -8.63 6.43
CA ILE A 70 5.89 -9.08 6.21
C ILE A 70 6.61 -8.25 5.13
N GLU A 71 5.88 -7.70 4.16
CA GLU A 71 6.45 -6.82 3.12
C GLU A 71 7.04 -5.53 3.75
N SER A 72 6.42 -5.01 4.81
CA SER A 72 6.96 -3.85 5.54
C SER A 72 8.16 -4.21 6.42
N GLU A 73 8.24 -5.44 6.91
CA GLU A 73 9.43 -5.93 7.61
C GLU A 73 10.62 -6.06 6.65
N TYR A 74 10.42 -6.65 5.47
CA TYR A 74 11.44 -6.73 4.43
C TYR A 74 11.91 -5.36 3.98
N LEU A 75 10.97 -4.43 3.77
CA LEU A 75 11.31 -3.05 3.45
C LEU A 75 12.11 -2.39 4.57
N ALA A 76 11.69 -2.56 5.83
CA ALA A 76 12.42 -2.00 6.96
C ALA A 76 13.85 -2.54 7.01
N GLN A 77 14.04 -3.83 6.72
CA GLN A 77 15.34 -4.46 6.68
C GLN A 77 16.21 -3.95 5.53
N ASP A 78 15.67 -3.77 4.32
CA ASP A 78 16.43 -3.28 3.16
C ASP A 78 16.90 -1.81 3.33
N LEU A 79 16.10 -1.00 4.01
CA LEU A 79 16.41 0.41 4.31
C LEU A 79 17.36 0.58 5.50
N ARG A 80 17.42 -0.38 6.43
CA ARG A 80 18.38 -0.36 7.54
C ARG A 80 19.80 -0.36 6.97
N GLY A 81 20.56 0.66 7.30
CA GLY A 81 21.92 0.89 6.79
C GLY A 81 22.03 2.09 5.86
N THR A 82 20.91 2.58 5.31
CA THR A 82 20.91 3.83 4.52
C THR A 82 20.00 4.91 5.08
N ALA A 83 18.94 4.54 5.81
CA ALA A 83 18.07 5.47 6.51
C ALA A 83 17.81 5.02 7.96
N PRO A 84 17.51 5.97 8.89
CA PRO A 84 16.82 5.65 10.12
C PRO A 84 15.43 5.10 9.81
N VAL A 85 15.09 3.91 10.32
CA VAL A 85 13.79 3.27 10.05
C VAL A 85 13.07 3.00 11.36
N ARG A 86 11.81 3.41 11.45
CA ARG A 86 10.89 3.00 12.50
C ARG A 86 9.71 2.24 11.91
N LEU A 87 9.53 0.99 12.34
CA LEU A 87 8.41 0.13 11.95
C LEU A 87 7.48 -0.09 13.15
N LEU A 88 6.18 0.07 12.94
CA LEU A 88 5.14 -0.36 13.87
C LEU A 88 4.15 -1.27 13.13
N LEU A 89 4.09 -2.54 13.56
CA LEU A 89 3.02 -3.45 13.19
C LEU A 89 1.90 -3.31 14.22
N SER A 90 0.71 -2.95 13.77
CA SER A 90 -0.42 -2.62 14.64
C SER A 90 -1.54 -3.65 14.52
N GLY A 91 -2.09 -4.07 15.66
CA GLY A 91 -3.34 -4.84 15.72
C GLY A 91 -4.59 -3.98 15.49
N LEU A 92 -4.47 -2.66 15.52
CA LEU A 92 -5.61 -1.71 15.46
C LEU A 92 -6.07 -1.39 14.04
N ILE A 93 -5.23 -1.68 13.06
CA ILE A 93 -5.40 -1.23 11.69
C ILE A 93 -5.44 -2.49 10.82
N SER A 94 -6.44 -2.60 9.94
CA SER A 94 -6.44 -3.47 8.77
C SER A 94 -6.21 -2.63 7.52
N HIS A 95 -6.27 -3.24 6.32
CA HIS A 95 -6.05 -2.50 5.07
C HIS A 95 -6.98 -1.29 4.88
N ALA A 96 -8.24 -1.42 5.29
CA ALA A 96 -9.28 -0.42 5.03
C ALA A 96 -10.05 0.04 6.28
N GLU A 97 -9.83 -0.62 7.42
CA GLU A 97 -10.63 -0.41 8.63
C GLU A 97 -9.71 -0.26 9.86
N ALA A 98 -10.11 0.61 10.78
CA ALA A 98 -9.44 0.83 12.06
C ALA A 98 -10.42 0.65 13.22
N ASP A 99 -11.38 -0.26 13.06
CA ASP A 99 -12.50 -0.50 13.97
C ASP A 99 -12.24 -1.63 14.97
N ARG A 100 -11.00 -2.13 15.03
CA ARG A 100 -10.64 -3.22 15.94
C ARG A 100 -10.62 -2.76 17.39
N PRO A 101 -10.99 -3.64 18.34
CA PRO A 101 -10.93 -3.33 19.76
C PRO A 101 -9.51 -2.92 20.15
N ALA A 102 -9.35 -1.70 20.67
CA ALA A 102 -8.04 -1.19 21.00
C ALA A 102 -7.61 -1.57 22.42
N HIS A 103 -6.46 -2.24 22.55
CA HIS A 103 -5.80 -2.34 23.84
C HIS A 103 -5.02 -1.06 24.13
N VAL A 104 -4.91 -0.70 25.41
CA VAL A 104 -4.19 0.52 25.84
C VAL A 104 -2.74 0.55 25.34
N SER A 105 -2.09 -0.62 25.28
CA SER A 105 -0.75 -0.80 24.74
C SER A 105 -0.64 -0.39 23.28
N ASP A 106 -1.67 -0.69 22.48
CA ASP A 106 -1.66 -0.41 21.05
C ASP A 106 -1.83 1.08 20.78
N VAL A 107 -2.70 1.74 21.55
CA VAL A 107 -2.87 3.20 21.50
C VAL A 107 -1.59 3.91 21.92
N ALA A 108 -0.93 3.44 22.97
CA ALA A 108 0.34 3.99 23.42
C ALA A 108 1.45 3.81 22.37
N ALA A 109 1.54 2.63 21.74
CA ALA A 109 2.50 2.36 20.67
C ALA A 109 2.26 3.29 19.46
N LEU A 110 1.00 3.47 19.06
CA LEU A 110 0.63 4.36 17.96
C LEU A 110 0.88 5.84 18.30
N ALA A 111 0.55 6.28 19.51
CA ALA A 111 0.83 7.64 19.96
C ALA A 111 2.33 7.92 19.99
N SER A 112 3.13 6.96 20.49
CA SER A 112 4.59 7.05 20.41
C SER A 112 5.08 7.07 18.96
N PHE A 113 4.49 6.27 18.07
CA PHE A 113 4.79 6.28 16.62
C PHE A 113 4.70 7.68 16.02
N TRP A 114 3.55 8.32 16.20
CA TRP A 114 3.32 9.69 15.74
C TRP A 114 4.20 10.71 16.47
N GLY A 115 4.46 10.49 17.76
CA GLY A 115 5.37 11.33 18.56
C GLY A 115 6.76 11.44 17.93
N ASP A 116 7.41 10.30 17.63
CA ASP A 116 8.75 10.35 17.02
C ASP A 116 8.72 10.86 15.58
N LEU A 117 7.62 10.69 14.84
CA LEU A 117 7.46 11.25 13.49
C LEU A 117 7.43 12.78 13.56
N LEU A 118 6.61 13.33 14.47
CA LEU A 118 6.39 14.76 14.58
C LEU A 118 7.53 15.50 15.28
N SER A 119 8.38 14.80 16.04
CA SER A 119 9.56 15.40 16.67
C SER A 119 10.79 15.49 15.76
N ARG A 120 10.66 15.12 14.48
CA ARG A 120 11.72 15.15 13.47
C ARG A 120 11.62 16.40 12.62
#